data_AF-A0A494QZM6-F1
#
_entry.id   AF-A0A494QZM6-F1
#
_cell.length_a   1.000
_cell.length_b   1.000
_cell.length_c   1.000
_cell.angle_alpha   90.00
_cell.angle_beta   90.00
_cell.angle_gamma   90.00
#
_symmetry.space_group_name_H-M   'P 1'
#
loop_
_entity.id
_entity.type
_entity.pdbx_description
1 polymer ?
#
loop_
_entity_poly.entity_id
_entity_poly.type
_entity_poly.pdbx_seq_one_letter_code
_entity_poly.pdbx_strand_id
1 'polypeptide(L)'
;MEYKKLTFDLYRFQLLPISQNLHDDLYIDKLSIEKLKEKKNEIFGDILNSIIKINHKSFDIIQKNIPIGGDWIAFKIGAKKHVEIGTTDLKKSTIDSWPHITVIVNNNPEIQTIAISRNTKAFSSTGVVCKLLQRNLEHSLRARQLTMHIKPIFDKKDFWDIVSRHEHEISSVKFELISPNMSNISKCLTIDLKTINEETNSHRTNVELNSDRGASLELGESNRVVSGLVEYAAQGGGNISIKVQGVRQKIQTNTEIKTLEIDEFTVDNLTKDGLFLFLERFTQ
;
A
#
# COMPACT_ATOMS: atom_id res chain seq x y z
N MET A 1 12.44 32.06 0.45
CA MET A 1 11.32 31.31 -0.16
C MET A 1 10.95 30.22 0.82
N GLU A 2 9.72 30.21 1.32
CA GLU A 2 9.27 29.18 2.26
C GLU A 2 8.92 27.93 1.44
N TYR A 3 9.71 26.87 1.59
CA TYR A 3 9.50 25.64 0.84
C TYR A 3 8.31 24.90 1.43
N LYS A 4 7.34 24.55 0.58
CA LYS A 4 6.21 23.73 1.01
C LYS A 4 6.69 22.28 1.15
N LYS A 5 6.70 21.79 2.39
CA LYS A 5 6.95 20.38 2.69
C LYS A 5 5.76 19.53 2.26
N LEU A 6 6.05 18.41 1.60
CA LEU A 6 5.13 17.35 1.24
C LEU A 6 5.40 16.15 2.14
N THR A 7 4.34 15.62 2.77
CA THR A 7 4.40 14.38 3.53
C THR A 7 3.93 13.22 2.65
N PHE A 8 4.68 12.13 2.58
CA PHE A 8 4.35 10.93 1.81
C PHE A 8 4.04 9.76 2.73
N ASP A 9 2.95 9.03 2.47
CA ASP A 9 2.65 7.75 3.11
C ASP A 9 3.22 6.60 2.28
N LEU A 10 3.84 5.62 2.95
CA LEU A 10 4.45 4.48 2.27
C LEU A 10 3.61 3.21 2.32
N TYR A 11 3.69 2.47 1.22
CA TYR A 11 3.02 1.20 1.01
C TYR A 11 3.99 0.21 0.37
N ARG A 12 3.79 -1.07 0.66
CA ARG A 12 4.38 -2.18 -0.10
C ARG A 12 3.32 -2.77 -1.01
N PHE A 13 3.72 -3.17 -2.20
CA PHE A 13 2.86 -3.95 -3.09
C PHE A 13 3.42 -5.36 -3.28
N GLN A 14 2.52 -6.32 -3.46
CA GLN A 14 2.86 -7.70 -3.77
C GLN A 14 2.12 -8.12 -5.05
N LEU A 15 2.90 -8.55 -6.04
CA LEU A 15 2.43 -9.14 -7.30
C LEU A 15 2.44 -10.67 -7.17
N LEU A 16 1.26 -11.27 -7.35
CA LEU A 16 1.07 -12.72 -7.24
C LEU A 16 0.36 -13.27 -8.49
N PRO A 17 0.71 -14.49 -8.96
CA PRO A 17 -0.08 -15.21 -9.94
C PRO A 17 -1.53 -15.39 -9.46
N ILE A 18 -2.54 -15.24 -10.31
CA ILE A 18 -3.95 -15.43 -9.89
C ILE A 18 -4.22 -16.89 -9.47
N SER A 19 -3.51 -17.82 -10.09
CA SER A 19 -3.66 -19.26 -9.88
C SER A 19 -2.29 -19.94 -9.87
N GLN A 20 -2.11 -20.92 -8.98
CA GLN A 20 -1.01 -21.88 -9.03
C GLN A 20 -1.24 -22.99 -10.08
N ASN A 21 -2.37 -22.95 -10.79
CA ASN A 21 -2.65 -23.78 -11.95
C ASN A 21 -3.01 -22.85 -13.11
N LEU A 22 -2.04 -22.55 -13.98
CA LEU A 22 -2.30 -21.79 -15.20
C LEU A 22 -3.05 -22.73 -16.16
N HIS A 23 -4.33 -22.43 -16.43
CA HIS A 23 -5.05 -23.12 -17.49
C HIS A 23 -4.52 -22.61 -18.84
N ASP A 24 -4.12 -23.55 -19.72
CA ASP A 24 -3.51 -23.31 -21.02
C ASP A 24 -4.35 -22.44 -21.99
N ASP A 25 -5.63 -22.21 -21.69
CA ASP A 25 -6.60 -21.66 -22.65
C ASP A 25 -6.63 -20.13 -22.78
N LEU A 26 -5.84 -19.36 -22.00
CA LEU A 26 -5.99 -17.90 -21.96
C LEU A 26 -4.81 -17.06 -22.51
N TYR A 27 -3.64 -17.65 -22.83
CA TYR A 27 -2.51 -16.90 -23.41
C TYR A 27 -1.68 -17.67 -24.44
N ILE A 28 -1.23 -16.94 -25.47
CA ILE A 28 -0.44 -17.42 -26.62
C ILE A 28 1.00 -17.79 -26.25
N ASP A 29 1.48 -17.42 -25.05
CA ASP A 29 2.77 -17.87 -24.53
C ASP A 29 2.54 -18.82 -23.36
N LYS A 30 2.99 -20.06 -23.51
CA LYS A 30 3.11 -21.06 -22.43
C LYS A 30 4.12 -20.58 -21.38
N LEU A 31 3.79 -19.55 -20.61
CA LEU A 31 4.56 -19.17 -19.44
C LEU A 31 4.23 -20.16 -18.32
N SER A 32 5.24 -20.87 -17.82
CA SER A 32 5.12 -21.57 -16.54
C SER A 32 4.97 -20.54 -15.41
N ILE A 33 4.44 -20.97 -14.26
CA ILE A 33 4.28 -20.12 -13.07
C ILE A 33 5.62 -19.55 -12.61
N GLU A 34 6.69 -20.33 -12.73
CA GLU A 34 8.05 -19.90 -12.41
C GLU A 34 8.47 -18.72 -13.29
N LYS A 35 8.29 -18.84 -14.62
CA LYS A 35 8.56 -17.74 -15.55
C LYS A 35 7.67 -16.52 -15.29
N LEU A 36 6.42 -16.73 -14.88
CA LEU A 36 5.53 -15.62 -14.50
C LEU A 36 6.01 -14.92 -13.23
N LYS A 37 6.46 -15.68 -12.22
CA LYS A 37 7.05 -15.15 -10.98
C LYS A 37 8.33 -14.36 -11.26
N GLU A 38 9.16 -14.79 -12.22
CA GLU A 38 10.37 -14.08 -12.65
C GLU A 38 10.04 -12.79 -13.42
N LYS A 39 9.10 -12.83 -14.36
CA LYS A 39 8.76 -11.69 -15.23
C LYS A 39 7.73 -10.72 -14.65
N LYS A 40 7.18 -10.97 -13.47
CA LYS A 40 6.10 -10.15 -12.87
C LYS A 40 6.43 -8.66 -12.79
N ASN A 41 7.68 -8.32 -12.47
CA ASN A 41 8.13 -6.92 -12.36
C ASN A 41 8.27 -6.28 -13.74
N GLU A 42 8.83 -6.97 -14.73
CA GLU A 42 8.89 -6.48 -16.12
C GLU A 42 7.48 -6.21 -16.65
N ILE A 43 6.58 -7.20 -16.49
CA ILE A 43 5.17 -7.10 -16.85
C ILE A 43 4.52 -5.88 -16.19
N PHE A 44 4.74 -5.68 -14.90
CA PHE A 44 4.16 -4.56 -14.18
C PHE A 44 4.75 -3.23 -14.64
N GLY A 45 6.05 -3.17 -14.90
CA GLY A 45 6.73 -2.01 -15.47
C GLY A 45 6.15 -1.62 -16.82
N ASP A 46 5.91 -2.59 -17.71
CA ASP A 46 5.25 -2.36 -19.01
C ASP A 46 3.84 -1.81 -18.86
N ILE A 47 3.05 -2.36 -17.92
CA ILE A 47 1.70 -1.87 -17.65
C ILE A 47 1.75 -0.42 -17.16
N LEU A 48 2.69 -0.10 -16.27
CA LEU A 48 2.84 1.26 -15.74
C LEU A 48 3.35 2.26 -16.77
N ASN A 49 4.23 1.83 -17.68
CA ASN A 49 4.77 2.65 -18.76
C ASN A 49 3.77 2.85 -19.90
N SER A 50 2.93 1.86 -20.18
CA SER A 50 1.78 2.02 -21.05
C SER A 50 0.83 3.02 -20.40
N ILE A 51 0.35 4.03 -21.14
CA ILE A 51 -0.42 5.15 -20.59
C ILE A 51 -1.59 4.64 -19.72
N ILE A 52 -1.40 4.64 -18.39
CA ILE A 52 -2.47 4.34 -17.47
C ILE A 52 -3.41 5.54 -17.53
N LYS A 53 -4.59 5.35 -18.10
CA LYS A 53 -5.69 6.29 -17.87
C LYS A 53 -6.32 5.89 -16.54
N ILE A 54 -5.91 6.57 -15.46
CA ILE A 54 -6.56 6.38 -14.16
C ILE A 54 -7.98 6.96 -14.28
N ASN A 55 -8.97 6.09 -14.22
CA ASN A 55 -10.37 6.45 -14.32
C ASN A 55 -11.04 6.38 -12.93
N HIS A 56 -11.91 7.35 -12.66
CA HIS A 56 -12.79 7.33 -11.51
C HIS A 56 -14.23 7.63 -11.91
N LYS A 57 -15.19 6.94 -11.30
CA LYS A 57 -16.62 7.02 -11.69
C LYS A 57 -17.24 8.39 -11.40
N SER A 58 -16.67 9.15 -10.47
CA SER A 58 -17.30 10.34 -9.90
C SER A 58 -16.55 11.65 -10.11
N PHE A 59 -15.32 11.63 -10.65
CA PHE A 59 -14.56 12.85 -10.91
C PHE A 59 -13.46 12.62 -11.94
N ASP A 60 -13.18 13.66 -12.73
CA ASP A 60 -12.13 13.68 -13.72
C ASP A 60 -10.76 13.63 -13.06
N ILE A 61 -9.87 12.83 -13.66
CA ILE A 61 -8.50 12.66 -13.21
C ILE A 61 -7.55 13.09 -14.32
N ILE A 62 -6.59 13.95 -13.96
CA ILE A 62 -5.46 14.27 -14.82
C ILE A 62 -4.21 13.54 -14.31
N GLN A 63 -3.42 12.99 -15.24
CA GLN A 63 -2.14 12.37 -14.95
C GLN A 63 -1.01 13.10 -15.66
N LYS A 64 0.08 13.36 -14.94
CA LYS A 64 1.32 13.87 -15.51
C LYS A 64 2.49 12.99 -15.07
N ASN A 65 3.14 12.32 -16.02
CA ASN A 65 4.31 11.49 -15.76
C ASN A 65 5.54 12.36 -15.47
N ILE A 66 6.39 11.88 -14.57
CA ILE A 66 7.69 12.46 -14.23
C ILE A 66 8.75 11.49 -14.75
N PRO A 67 9.58 11.87 -15.73
CA PRO A 67 10.57 10.98 -16.32
C PRO A 67 11.70 10.72 -15.34
N ILE A 68 11.88 9.46 -14.92
CA ILE A 68 12.86 9.07 -13.92
C ILE A 68 13.80 7.95 -14.42
N GLY A 69 13.27 7.01 -15.20
CA GLY A 69 14.04 5.90 -15.79
C GLY A 69 14.41 4.79 -14.80
N GLY A 70 14.71 3.60 -15.32
CA GLY A 70 14.99 2.39 -14.53
C GLY A 70 13.71 1.80 -13.88
N ASP A 71 13.84 1.26 -12.67
CA ASP A 71 12.74 0.63 -11.92
C ASP A 71 11.75 1.64 -11.30
N TRP A 72 11.95 2.93 -11.55
CA TRP A 72 11.24 4.01 -10.90
C TRP A 72 10.24 4.69 -11.81
N ILE A 73 9.04 4.88 -11.29
CA ILE A 73 7.94 5.48 -12.01
C ILE A 73 7.28 6.49 -11.08
N ALA A 74 7.19 7.75 -11.50
CA ALA A 74 6.42 8.73 -10.75
C ALA A 74 5.48 9.52 -11.64
N PHE A 75 4.36 9.91 -11.06
CA PHE A 75 3.32 10.66 -11.74
C PHE A 75 2.48 11.44 -10.75
N LYS A 76 1.90 12.54 -11.22
CA LYS A 76 0.92 13.33 -10.46
C LYS A 76 -0.49 12.90 -10.83
N ILE A 77 -1.37 12.80 -9.84
CA ILE A 77 -2.80 12.56 -10.00
C ILE A 77 -3.55 13.79 -9.51
N GLY A 78 -4.18 14.54 -10.41
CA GLY A 78 -5.07 15.66 -10.07
C GLY A 78 -6.52 15.22 -10.06
N ALA A 79 -7.30 15.61 -9.05
CA ALA A 79 -8.73 15.35 -8.98
C ALA A 79 -9.52 16.65 -9.14
N LYS A 80 -10.49 16.68 -10.05
CA LYS A 80 -11.36 17.85 -10.21
C LYS A 80 -12.19 18.09 -8.95
N LYS A 81 -12.16 19.31 -8.42
CA LYS A 81 -12.97 19.78 -7.29
C LYS A 81 -13.67 21.08 -7.65
N HIS A 82 -14.88 21.26 -7.17
CA HIS A 82 -15.57 22.54 -7.24
C HIS A 82 -15.33 23.29 -5.93
N VAL A 83 -14.84 24.52 -6.02
CA VAL A 83 -14.58 25.38 -4.86
C VAL A 83 -15.56 26.55 -4.92
N GLU A 84 -16.37 26.70 -3.88
CA GLU A 84 -17.22 27.89 -3.70
C GLU A 84 -16.36 29.02 -3.12
N ILE A 85 -16.31 30.14 -3.83
CA ILE A 85 -15.66 31.37 -3.39
C ILE A 85 -16.74 32.41 -3.12
N GLY A 86 -16.71 32.97 -1.91
CA GLY A 86 -17.49 34.17 -1.59
C GLY A 86 -16.84 35.39 -2.23
N THR A 87 -17.59 36.10 -3.08
CA THR A 87 -17.17 37.37 -3.65
C THR A 87 -17.41 38.51 -2.65
N THR A 88 -16.76 39.66 -2.85
CA THR A 88 -16.95 40.89 -2.05
C THR A 88 -18.40 41.34 -1.99
N ASP A 89 -19.19 40.94 -2.98
CA ASP A 89 -20.60 41.27 -3.13
C ASP A 89 -21.51 40.23 -2.42
N LEU A 90 -20.93 39.37 -1.58
CA LEU A 90 -21.58 38.25 -0.87
C LEU A 90 -22.24 37.21 -1.80
N LYS A 91 -21.92 37.23 -3.10
CA LYS A 91 -22.35 36.20 -4.06
C LYS A 91 -21.39 35.02 -4.02
N LYS A 92 -21.92 33.82 -4.18
CA LYS A 92 -21.13 32.59 -4.34
C LYS A 92 -20.79 32.40 -5.82
N SER A 93 -19.51 32.24 -6.12
CA SER A 93 -19.03 31.79 -7.44
C SER A 93 -18.33 30.44 -7.30
N THR A 94 -18.62 29.51 -8.20
CA THR A 94 -17.96 28.20 -8.24
C THR A 94 -16.83 28.23 -9.25
N ILE A 95 -15.62 27.87 -8.84
CA ILE A 95 -14.50 27.64 -9.75
C ILE A 95 -14.04 26.19 -9.70
N ASP A 96 -13.52 25.70 -10.83
CA ASP A 96 -12.89 24.40 -10.91
C ASP A 96 -11.45 24.48 -10.37
N SER A 97 -11.12 23.58 -9.45
CA SER A 97 -9.79 23.40 -8.87
C SER A 97 -9.28 21.98 -9.15
N TRP A 98 -7.96 21.85 -9.31
CA TRP A 98 -7.29 20.58 -9.60
C TRP A 98 -6.19 20.30 -8.57
N PRO A 99 -6.53 20.14 -7.27
CA PRO A 99 -5.56 19.68 -6.29
C PRO A 99 -5.02 18.32 -6.72
N HIS A 100 -3.72 18.12 -6.51
CA HIS A 100 -3.03 16.92 -6.97
C HIS A 100 -2.22 16.27 -5.85
N ILE A 101 -1.91 15.00 -6.07
CA ILE A 101 -0.93 14.22 -5.30
C ILE A 101 0.17 13.75 -6.24
N THR A 102 1.32 13.45 -5.68
CA THR A 102 2.42 12.75 -6.34
C THR A 102 2.44 11.30 -5.88
N VAL A 103 2.53 10.37 -6.83
CA VAL A 103 2.72 8.94 -6.62
C VAL A 103 4.08 8.56 -7.17
N ILE A 104 4.87 7.83 -6.38
CA ILE A 104 6.18 7.31 -6.76
C ILE A 104 6.14 5.80 -6.52
N VAL A 105 6.53 5.01 -7.51
CA VAL A 105 6.58 3.56 -7.49
C VAL A 105 8.02 3.12 -7.69
N ASN A 106 8.49 2.25 -6.80
CA ASN A 106 9.73 1.50 -6.97
C ASN A 106 9.38 0.05 -7.32
N ASN A 107 9.62 -0.32 -8.57
CA ASN A 107 9.36 -1.65 -9.10
C ASN A 107 10.55 -2.61 -8.97
N ASN A 108 11.54 -2.28 -8.14
CA ASN A 108 12.63 -3.20 -7.87
C ASN A 108 12.10 -4.51 -7.24
N PRO A 109 12.50 -5.70 -7.73
CA PRO A 109 12.03 -7.01 -7.25
C PRO A 109 12.25 -7.31 -5.77
N GLU A 110 13.16 -6.60 -5.09
CA GLU A 110 13.46 -6.82 -3.66
C GLU A 110 12.71 -5.86 -2.73
N ILE A 111 12.21 -4.74 -3.27
CA ILE A 111 11.64 -3.63 -2.50
C ILE A 111 10.13 -3.53 -2.72
N GLN A 112 9.69 -3.35 -3.97
CA GLN A 112 8.28 -3.19 -4.37
C GLN A 112 7.46 -2.23 -3.48
N THR A 113 7.79 -0.95 -3.51
CA THR A 113 7.16 0.09 -2.67
C THR A 113 6.48 1.20 -3.48
N ILE A 114 5.51 1.86 -2.83
CA ILE A 114 4.79 3.02 -3.36
C ILE A 114 4.80 4.12 -2.30
N ALA A 115 5.21 5.32 -2.67
CA ALA A 115 5.07 6.53 -1.88
C ALA A 115 3.96 7.42 -2.44
N ILE A 116 3.04 7.88 -1.59
CA ILE A 116 1.91 8.72 -2.00
C ILE A 116 1.87 9.99 -1.14
N SER A 117 1.98 11.15 -1.78
CA SER A 117 1.91 12.43 -1.05
C SER A 117 0.52 12.68 -0.46
N ARG A 118 0.45 13.20 0.76
CA ARG A 118 -0.79 13.64 1.40
C ARG A 118 -1.28 14.94 0.78
N ASN A 119 -2.52 14.94 0.31
CA ASN A 119 -3.26 16.16 -0.04
C ASN A 119 -4.76 15.92 0.15
N THR A 120 -5.29 16.30 1.31
CA THR A 120 -6.71 16.11 1.66
C THR A 120 -7.67 16.91 0.77
N LYS A 121 -7.18 17.97 0.12
CA LYS A 121 -7.95 18.72 -0.89
C LYS A 121 -8.17 17.89 -2.16
N ALA A 122 -7.25 16.97 -2.49
CA ALA A 122 -7.38 16.08 -3.65
C ALA A 122 -8.15 14.79 -3.30
N PHE A 123 -7.69 14.07 -2.28
CA PHE A 123 -8.21 12.77 -1.86
C PHE A 123 -8.34 12.70 -0.34
N SER A 124 -9.37 12.04 0.18
CA SER A 124 -9.62 11.97 1.62
C SER A 124 -8.50 11.26 2.39
N SER A 125 -7.83 10.29 1.77
CA SER A 125 -6.63 9.66 2.30
C SER A 125 -5.82 9.01 1.18
N THR A 126 -4.54 8.78 1.44
CA THR A 126 -3.61 8.00 0.60
C THR A 126 -4.08 6.55 0.40
N GLY A 127 -4.76 5.97 1.39
CA GLY A 127 -5.39 4.64 1.26
C GLY A 127 -6.50 4.57 0.19
N VAL A 128 -7.23 5.67 -0.05
CA VAL A 128 -8.20 5.74 -1.17
C VAL A 128 -7.46 5.71 -2.51
N VAL A 129 -6.29 6.35 -2.59
CA VAL A 129 -5.44 6.33 -3.78
C VAL A 129 -4.93 4.92 -4.05
N CYS A 130 -4.50 4.17 -3.03
CA CYS A 130 -4.11 2.77 -3.19
C CYS A 130 -5.23 1.92 -3.81
N LYS A 131 -6.47 2.07 -3.32
CA LYS A 131 -7.64 1.37 -3.88
C LYS A 131 -7.92 1.79 -5.33
N LEU A 132 -7.76 3.08 -5.62
CA LEU A 132 -7.90 3.62 -6.97
C LEU A 132 -6.87 3.00 -7.92
N LEU A 133 -5.60 2.93 -7.53
CA LEU A 133 -4.53 2.32 -8.30
C LEU A 133 -4.79 0.83 -8.54
N GLN A 134 -5.10 0.07 -7.48
CA GLN A 134 -5.43 -1.36 -7.59
C GLN A 134 -6.54 -1.62 -8.60
N ARG A 135 -7.66 -0.88 -8.50
CA ARG A 135 -8.80 -1.07 -9.39
C ARG A 135 -8.48 -0.74 -10.85
N ASN A 136 -7.69 0.30 -11.10
CA ASN A 136 -7.33 0.70 -12.47
C ASN A 136 -6.31 -0.25 -13.10
N LEU A 137 -5.44 -0.87 -12.30
CA LEU A 137 -4.44 -1.83 -12.77
C LEU A 137 -4.97 -3.26 -12.87
N GLU A 138 -6.07 -3.57 -12.17
CA GLU A 138 -6.62 -4.92 -12.06
C GLU A 138 -6.87 -5.58 -13.42
N HIS A 139 -7.49 -4.87 -14.36
CA HIS A 139 -7.81 -5.45 -15.67
C HIS A 139 -6.54 -5.86 -16.44
N SER A 140 -5.57 -4.95 -16.54
CA SER A 140 -4.30 -5.19 -17.25
C SER A 140 -3.44 -6.26 -16.57
N LEU A 141 -3.43 -6.29 -15.24
CA LEU A 141 -2.73 -7.33 -14.48
C LEU A 141 -3.41 -8.69 -14.66
N ARG A 142 -4.74 -8.73 -14.61
CA ARG A 142 -5.48 -9.98 -14.78
C ARG A 142 -5.33 -10.56 -16.17
N ALA A 143 -5.27 -9.69 -17.18
CA ALA A 143 -4.91 -10.03 -18.54
C ALA A 143 -3.43 -10.48 -18.70
N ARG A 144 -2.69 -10.64 -17.61
CA ARG A 144 -1.36 -11.24 -17.59
C ARG A 144 -1.24 -12.25 -16.45
N GLN A 145 -2.39 -12.76 -15.96
CA GLN A 145 -2.47 -13.75 -14.88
C GLN A 145 -1.86 -13.28 -13.55
N LEU A 146 -1.81 -11.96 -13.32
CA LEU A 146 -1.31 -11.36 -12.09
C LEU A 146 -2.41 -10.64 -11.32
N THR A 147 -2.21 -10.54 -10.01
CA THR A 147 -2.97 -9.67 -9.12
C THR A 147 -2.02 -8.89 -8.22
N MET A 148 -2.50 -7.76 -7.70
CA MET A 148 -1.70 -6.85 -6.88
C MET A 148 -2.38 -6.56 -5.54
N HIS A 149 -1.63 -6.73 -4.46
CA HIS A 149 -2.03 -6.37 -3.12
C HIS A 149 -1.16 -5.23 -2.60
N ILE A 150 -1.77 -4.08 -2.27
CA ILE A 150 -1.08 -2.92 -1.67
C ILE A 150 -1.41 -2.86 -0.19
N LYS A 151 -0.40 -2.77 0.66
CA LYS A 151 -0.52 -2.68 2.12
C LYS A 151 0.37 -1.58 2.69
N PRO A 152 -0.09 -0.88 3.74
CA PRO A 152 0.68 0.21 4.35
C PRO A 152 1.91 -0.34 5.06
N ILE A 153 2.98 0.45 5.06
CA ILE A 153 4.15 0.25 5.93
C ILE A 153 3.93 1.15 7.15
N PHE A 154 4.10 0.62 8.36
CA PHE A 154 3.89 1.36 9.62
C PHE A 154 4.95 0.99 10.65
N ASP A 155 5.11 1.77 11.73
CA ASP A 155 6.04 1.42 12.79
C ASP A 155 5.37 0.38 13.71
N LYS A 156 6.06 -0.73 13.98
CA LYS A 156 5.56 -1.74 14.91
C LYS A 156 5.33 -1.18 16.31
N LYS A 157 6.05 -0.12 16.70
CA LYS A 157 5.83 0.59 17.96
C LYS A 157 4.39 1.05 18.10
N ASP A 158 3.76 1.50 17.02
CA ASP A 158 2.38 1.98 17.04
C ASP A 158 1.42 0.87 17.47
N PHE A 159 1.66 -0.37 17.03
CA PHE A 159 0.91 -1.54 17.52
C PHE A 159 1.14 -1.77 19.01
N TRP A 160 2.39 -1.77 19.48
CA TRP A 160 2.73 -2.02 20.88
C TRP A 160 2.27 -0.91 21.82
N ASP A 161 2.25 0.33 21.34
CA ASP A 161 1.65 1.49 22.01
C ASP A 161 0.14 1.29 22.19
N ILE A 162 -0.57 0.80 21.16
CA ILE A 162 -1.99 0.48 21.30
C ILE A 162 -2.20 -0.68 22.29
N VAL A 163 -1.35 -1.70 22.24
CA VAL A 163 -1.43 -2.85 23.16
C VAL A 163 -1.22 -2.42 24.61
N SER A 164 -0.21 -1.58 24.88
CA SER A 164 0.07 -1.08 26.22
C SER A 164 -1.00 -0.13 26.75
N ARG A 165 -1.58 0.73 25.90
CA ARG A 165 -2.67 1.64 26.31
C ARG A 165 -3.98 0.92 26.63
N HIS A 166 -4.20 -0.26 26.06
CA HIS A 166 -5.40 -1.09 26.26
C HIS A 166 -5.05 -2.44 26.91
N GLU A 167 -4.03 -2.44 27.76
CA GLU A 167 -3.62 -3.62 28.50
C GLU A 167 -4.83 -4.16 29.30
N HIS A 168 -5.04 -5.47 29.27
CA HIS A 168 -6.20 -6.16 29.86
C HIS A 168 -7.59 -5.83 29.26
N GLU A 169 -7.68 -5.04 28.20
CA GLU A 169 -8.95 -4.73 27.54
C GLU A 169 -9.06 -5.36 26.15
N ILE A 170 -7.97 -5.90 25.59
CA ILE A 170 -7.97 -6.46 24.24
C ILE A 170 -8.65 -7.83 24.24
N SER A 171 -9.76 -7.93 23.52
CA SER A 171 -10.53 -9.19 23.36
C SER A 171 -10.14 -10.00 22.14
N SER A 172 -9.63 -9.34 21.09
CA SER A 172 -9.31 -10.00 19.83
C SER A 172 -8.27 -9.21 19.05
N VAL A 173 -7.35 -9.93 18.41
CA VAL A 173 -6.43 -9.39 17.41
C VAL A 173 -6.48 -10.23 16.16
N LYS A 174 -6.72 -9.57 15.02
CA LYS A 174 -6.75 -10.19 13.70
C LYS A 174 -5.60 -9.65 12.86
N PHE A 175 -4.78 -10.57 12.38
CA PHE A 175 -3.74 -10.35 11.40
C PHE A 175 -4.24 -10.81 10.03
N GLU A 176 -4.36 -9.88 9.09
CA GLU A 176 -4.59 -10.18 7.69
C GLU A 176 -3.24 -10.16 6.97
N LEU A 177 -2.76 -11.34 6.58
CA LEU A 177 -1.45 -11.53 5.96
C LEU A 177 -1.64 -11.77 4.46
N ILE A 178 -0.82 -11.13 3.64
CA ILE A 178 -0.75 -11.38 2.19
C ILE A 178 0.45 -12.27 1.92
N SER A 179 0.29 -13.31 1.11
CA SER A 179 1.36 -14.28 0.85
C SER A 179 2.56 -13.61 0.17
N PRO A 180 3.77 -13.69 0.75
CA PRO A 180 4.92 -12.93 0.28
C PRO A 180 5.31 -13.38 -1.11
N ASN A 181 5.60 -12.42 -1.97
CA ASN A 181 6.21 -12.67 -3.28
C ASN A 181 7.74 -12.38 -3.26
N MET A 182 8.30 -12.03 -2.10
CA MET A 182 9.71 -11.74 -1.83
C MET A 182 10.09 -12.35 -0.47
N SER A 183 11.30 -12.91 -0.37
CA SER A 183 11.80 -13.58 0.84
C SER A 183 12.18 -12.62 1.99
N ASN A 184 12.35 -11.32 1.71
CA ASN A 184 12.94 -10.38 2.66
C ASN A 184 12.05 -10.06 3.87
N ILE A 185 10.72 -10.10 3.72
CA ILE A 185 9.80 -9.78 4.81
C ILE A 185 9.34 -11.02 5.59
N SER A 186 9.51 -12.24 5.05
CA SER A 186 9.00 -13.48 5.65
C SER A 186 9.90 -14.12 6.70
N LYS A 187 11.14 -13.63 6.88
CA LYS A 187 12.15 -14.26 7.76
C LYS A 187 11.74 -14.36 9.22
N CYS A 188 10.89 -13.44 9.70
CA CYS A 188 10.44 -13.38 11.08
C CYS A 188 9.12 -14.10 11.34
N LEU A 189 8.48 -14.66 10.30
CA LEU A 189 7.15 -15.25 10.39
C LEU A 189 7.25 -16.75 10.70
N THR A 190 6.53 -17.20 11.73
CA THR A 190 6.45 -18.63 12.08
C THR A 190 5.54 -19.43 11.15
N ILE A 191 4.67 -18.74 10.40
CA ILE A 191 3.71 -19.33 9.47
C ILE A 191 4.32 -19.29 8.06
N ASP A 192 4.40 -20.45 7.41
CA ASP A 192 4.87 -20.54 6.03
C ASP A 192 3.78 -20.16 5.02
N LEU A 193 3.58 -18.85 4.86
CA LEU A 193 2.62 -18.31 3.88
C LEU A 193 2.96 -18.66 2.44
N LYS A 194 4.23 -18.95 2.13
CA LYS A 194 4.65 -19.31 0.78
C LYS A 194 4.12 -20.71 0.45
N THR A 195 4.37 -21.68 1.33
CA THR A 195 3.85 -23.04 1.16
C THR A 195 2.31 -23.05 1.12
N ILE A 196 1.65 -22.29 2.01
CA ILE A 196 0.19 -22.13 1.98
C ILE A 196 -0.27 -21.59 0.61
N ASN A 197 0.40 -20.59 0.05
CA ASN A 197 0.06 -20.05 -1.26
C ASN A 197 0.26 -21.08 -2.38
N GLU A 198 1.39 -21.80 -2.38
CA GLU A 198 1.76 -22.74 -3.43
C GLU A 198 0.84 -23.98 -3.43
N GLU A 199 0.43 -24.46 -2.26
CA GLU A 199 -0.41 -25.64 -2.13
C GLU A 199 -1.92 -25.34 -2.26
N THR A 200 -2.37 -24.15 -1.86
CA THR A 200 -3.81 -23.84 -1.75
C THR A 200 -4.28 -22.68 -2.63
N ASN A 201 -3.36 -22.01 -3.32
CA ASN A 201 -3.60 -20.75 -4.02
C ASN A 201 -4.12 -19.61 -3.09
N SER A 202 -3.91 -19.72 -1.78
CA SER A 202 -4.31 -18.67 -0.84
C SER A 202 -3.34 -17.49 -0.90
N HIS A 203 -3.84 -16.35 -1.34
CA HIS A 203 -3.10 -15.07 -1.33
C HIS A 203 -3.26 -14.32 -0.02
N ARG A 204 -4.29 -14.64 0.75
CA ARG A 204 -4.66 -13.94 1.97
C ARG A 204 -4.97 -14.94 3.06
N THR A 205 -4.22 -14.85 4.15
CA THR A 205 -4.39 -15.69 5.34
C THR A 205 -4.77 -14.81 6.51
N ASN A 206 -5.86 -15.15 7.19
CA ASN A 206 -6.28 -14.46 8.41
C ASN A 206 -5.90 -15.29 9.62
N VAL A 207 -5.12 -14.71 10.52
CA VAL A 207 -4.81 -15.29 11.84
C VAL A 207 -5.55 -14.46 12.88
N GLU A 208 -6.42 -15.09 13.65
CA GLU A 208 -7.25 -14.39 14.63
C GLU A 208 -7.06 -15.01 16.00
N LEU A 209 -6.59 -14.19 16.94
CA LEU A 209 -6.44 -14.52 18.35
C LEU A 209 -7.64 -13.94 19.08
N ASN A 210 -8.29 -14.72 19.93
CA ASN A 210 -9.44 -14.31 20.72
C ASN A 210 -9.27 -14.77 22.16
N SER A 211 -9.62 -13.90 23.10
CA SER A 211 -9.78 -14.30 24.49
C SER A 211 -11.18 -14.85 24.74
N ASP A 212 -11.34 -15.59 25.84
CA ASP A 212 -12.67 -16.02 26.29
C ASP A 212 -13.50 -14.82 26.79
N ARG A 213 -14.82 -15.03 26.93
CA ARG A 213 -15.74 -13.99 27.40
C ARG A 213 -15.34 -13.48 28.78
N GLY A 214 -15.14 -12.16 28.86
CA GLY A 214 -14.73 -11.50 30.11
C GLY A 214 -13.23 -11.59 30.41
N ALA A 215 -12.45 -12.24 29.55
CA ALA A 215 -10.98 -12.27 29.65
C ALA A 215 -10.34 -11.43 28.54
N SER A 216 -9.07 -11.07 28.72
CA SER A 216 -8.26 -10.34 27.74
C SER A 216 -7.16 -11.22 27.15
N LEU A 217 -6.66 -10.84 25.98
CA LEU A 217 -5.45 -11.44 25.41
C LEU A 217 -4.21 -10.94 26.15
N GLU A 218 -3.28 -11.85 26.39
CA GLU A 218 -1.94 -11.54 26.88
C GLU A 218 -1.01 -11.38 25.68
N LEU A 219 -0.74 -10.14 25.29
CA LEU A 219 0.09 -9.78 24.16
C LEU A 219 1.36 -9.11 24.68
N GLY A 220 2.51 -9.63 24.31
CA GLY A 220 3.81 -9.05 24.69
C GLY A 220 4.81 -9.14 23.56
N GLU A 221 5.73 -8.18 23.50
CA GLU A 221 6.81 -8.12 22.51
C GLU A 221 7.71 -9.36 22.53
N SER A 222 7.81 -10.02 23.69
CA SER A 222 8.56 -11.26 23.89
C SER A 222 7.89 -12.49 23.27
N ASN A 223 6.59 -12.40 22.93
CA ASN A 223 5.89 -13.49 22.26
C ASN A 223 6.35 -13.58 20.79
N ARG A 224 7.17 -14.58 20.49
CA ARG A 224 7.76 -14.78 19.15
C ARG A 224 6.72 -14.89 18.03
N VAL A 225 5.55 -15.47 18.30
CA VAL A 225 4.48 -15.62 17.30
C VAL A 225 3.86 -14.26 16.98
N VAL A 226 3.42 -13.53 18.01
CA VAL A 226 2.79 -12.22 17.83
C VAL A 226 3.79 -11.22 17.26
N SER A 227 5.01 -11.19 17.79
CA SER A 227 6.08 -10.31 17.32
C SER A 227 6.43 -10.57 15.85
N GLY A 228 6.51 -11.83 15.43
CA GLY A 228 6.71 -12.19 14.02
C GLY A 228 5.57 -11.74 13.10
N LEU A 229 4.32 -11.86 13.55
CA LEU A 229 3.14 -11.40 12.81
C LEU A 229 3.09 -9.86 12.69
N VAL A 230 3.44 -9.16 13.78
CA VAL A 230 3.50 -7.69 13.82
C VAL A 230 4.60 -7.19 12.89
N GLU A 231 5.81 -7.73 12.99
CA GLU A 231 6.94 -7.36 12.11
C GLU A 231 6.57 -7.57 10.63
N TYR A 232 5.99 -8.73 10.31
CA TYR A 232 5.57 -9.03 8.95
C TYR A 232 4.54 -8.00 8.42
N ALA A 233 3.52 -7.68 9.22
CA ALA A 233 2.49 -6.73 8.83
C ALA A 233 3.04 -5.29 8.72
N ALA A 234 3.90 -4.87 9.65
CA ALA A 234 4.54 -3.55 9.69
C ALA A 234 5.36 -3.25 8.43
N GLN A 235 6.01 -4.28 7.86
CA GLN A 235 6.76 -4.18 6.60
C GLN A 235 5.86 -4.15 5.35
N GLY A 236 4.54 -4.04 5.49
CA GLY A 236 3.59 -4.08 4.38
C GLY A 236 3.26 -5.49 3.90
N GLY A 237 3.49 -6.51 4.74
CA GLY A 237 3.02 -7.87 4.51
C GLY A 237 1.53 -8.06 4.81
N GLY A 238 0.86 -7.09 5.44
CA GLY A 238 -0.49 -7.30 5.92
C GLY A 238 -1.16 -6.09 6.55
N ASN A 239 -2.17 -6.34 7.37
CA ASN A 239 -2.81 -5.35 8.23
C ASN A 239 -3.17 -5.97 9.57
N ILE A 240 -3.13 -5.19 10.64
CA ILE A 240 -3.50 -5.65 11.99
C ILE A 240 -4.73 -4.88 12.47
N SER A 241 -5.60 -5.61 13.14
CA SER A 241 -6.93 -5.20 13.53
C SER A 241 -7.17 -5.64 14.98
N ILE A 242 -7.34 -4.69 15.90
CA ILE A 242 -7.49 -4.92 17.33
C ILE A 242 -8.93 -4.61 17.76
N LYS A 243 -9.51 -5.46 18.60
CA LYS A 243 -10.81 -5.25 19.23
C LYS A 243 -10.66 -5.14 20.74
N VAL A 244 -10.98 -3.96 21.27
CA VAL A 244 -10.98 -3.65 22.70
C VAL A 244 -12.38 -3.87 23.27
N GLN A 245 -12.47 -4.43 24.47
CA GLN A 245 -13.73 -4.61 25.19
C GLN A 245 -14.38 -3.25 25.49
N GLY A 246 -15.71 -3.16 25.44
CA GLY A 246 -16.43 -1.91 25.66
C GLY A 246 -16.38 -0.90 24.49
N VAL A 247 -15.41 -1.02 23.58
CA VAL A 247 -15.31 -0.17 22.38
C VAL A 247 -16.03 -0.85 21.20
N ARG A 248 -17.06 -0.18 20.66
CA ARG A 248 -17.79 -0.70 19.47
C ARG A 248 -16.95 -0.63 18.18
N GLN A 249 -15.91 0.21 18.14
CA GLN A 249 -15.05 0.37 16.97
C GLN A 249 -13.82 -0.55 17.04
N LYS A 250 -13.47 -1.11 15.88
CA LYS A 250 -12.25 -1.88 15.66
C LYS A 250 -11.09 -0.92 15.42
N ILE A 251 -10.01 -1.04 16.18
CA ILE A 251 -8.79 -0.25 15.97
C ILE A 251 -7.98 -0.92 14.87
N GLN A 252 -7.57 -0.17 13.85
CA GLN A 252 -6.65 -0.66 12.82
C GLN A 252 -5.29 0.02 12.99
N THR A 253 -4.22 -0.76 12.88
CA THR A 253 -2.83 -0.29 13.01
C THR A 253 -2.35 0.51 11.79
N ASN A 254 -3.03 0.38 10.65
CA ASN A 254 -2.77 1.19 9.47
C ASN A 254 -3.19 2.67 9.59
N THR A 255 -3.49 3.15 10.80
CA THR A 255 -3.84 4.54 11.07
C THR A 255 -2.60 5.43 11.09
N GLU A 256 -1.46 4.91 11.58
CA GLU A 256 -0.17 5.59 11.59
C GLU A 256 0.76 4.98 10.53
N ILE A 257 0.49 5.34 9.27
CA ILE A 257 1.32 4.91 8.14
C ILE A 257 2.68 5.65 8.23
N LYS A 258 3.78 4.94 8.01
CA LYS A 258 5.14 5.50 8.04
C LYS A 258 5.21 6.62 6.99
N THR A 259 5.65 7.81 7.41
CA THR A 259 5.64 9.02 6.57
C THR A 259 7.01 9.60 6.28
N LEU A 260 7.14 10.24 5.10
CA LEU A 260 8.36 10.92 4.65
C LEU A 260 8.07 12.37 4.27
N GLU A 261 8.74 13.32 4.91
CA GLU A 261 8.60 14.75 4.60
C GLU A 261 9.71 15.26 3.68
N ILE A 262 9.34 15.85 2.54
CA ILE A 262 10.26 16.42 1.54
C ILE A 262 9.71 17.69 0.90
N ASP A 263 10.60 18.61 0.55
CA ASP A 263 10.26 19.84 -0.16
C ASP A 263 9.68 19.59 -1.56
N GLU A 264 8.58 20.27 -1.88
CA GLU A 264 7.87 20.15 -3.17
C GLU A 264 8.78 20.43 -4.39
N PHE A 265 9.70 21.38 -4.28
CA PHE A 265 10.67 21.69 -5.33
C PHE A 265 11.62 20.51 -5.62
N THR A 266 12.00 19.76 -4.59
CA THR A 266 12.82 18.56 -4.72
C THR A 266 12.05 17.48 -5.48
N VAL A 267 10.76 17.32 -5.17
CA VAL A 267 9.88 16.34 -5.83
C VAL A 267 9.71 16.62 -7.32
N ASP A 268 9.55 17.90 -7.69
CA ASP A 268 9.38 18.30 -9.08
C ASP A 268 10.66 18.17 -9.92
N ASN A 269 11.82 18.15 -9.26
CA ASN A 269 13.14 17.97 -9.88
C ASN A 269 13.80 16.62 -9.52
N LEU A 270 13.02 15.61 -9.10
CA LEU A 270 13.53 14.29 -8.72
C LEU A 270 14.28 13.65 -9.90
N THR A 271 15.56 13.36 -9.70
CA THR A 271 16.35 12.49 -10.57
C THR A 271 16.28 11.04 -10.08
N LYS A 272 16.73 10.09 -10.90
CA LYS A 272 16.84 8.67 -10.52
C LYS A 272 17.62 8.48 -9.21
N ASP A 273 18.77 9.15 -9.08
CA ASP A 273 19.65 9.04 -7.91
C ASP A 273 19.01 9.71 -6.68
N GLY A 274 18.29 10.82 -6.89
CA GLY A 274 17.51 11.48 -5.85
C GLY A 274 16.37 10.61 -5.31
N LEU A 275 15.72 9.81 -6.18
CA LEU A 275 14.69 8.84 -5.78
C LEU A 275 15.25 7.64 -5.03
N PHE A 276 16.45 7.20 -5.39
CA PHE A 276 17.15 6.16 -4.65
C PHE A 276 17.45 6.62 -3.22
N LEU A 277 18.08 7.79 -3.06
CA LEU A 277 18.32 8.41 -1.75
C LEU A 277 17.02 8.69 -0.97
N PHE A 278 15.94 9.05 -1.68
CA PHE A 278 14.61 9.28 -1.12
C PHE A 278 14.06 8.06 -0.40
N LEU A 279 14.09 6.88 -1.03
CA LEU A 279 13.56 5.65 -0.40
C LEU A 279 14.59 4.91 0.46
N GLU A 280 15.90 5.06 0.21
CA GLU A 280 16.94 4.47 1.08
C GLU A 280 16.82 4.97 2.52
N ARG A 281 16.46 6.24 2.70
CA ARG A 281 16.14 6.84 4.02
C ARG A 281 15.00 6.14 4.77
N PHE A 282 14.34 5.17 4.13
CA PHE A 282 13.17 4.48 4.66
C PHE A 282 13.29 2.96 4.72
N THR A 283 14.24 2.37 3.99
CA THR A 283 14.62 0.96 4.07
C THR A 283 15.61 0.67 5.20
N GLN A 284 16.20 1.71 5.81
CA GLN A 284 16.85 1.67 7.13
C GLN A 284 15.79 1.74 8.25
#